data_AF-A0A5J5UHV6-F1
#
_entry.id   AF-A0A5J5UHV6-F1
#
_cell.length_a   1.000
_cell.length_b   1.000
_cell.length_c   1.000
_cell.angle_alpha   90.00
_cell.angle_beta   90.00
_cell.angle_gamma   90.00
#
_symmetry.space_group_name_H-M   'P 1'
#
loop_
_entity.id
_entity.type
_entity.pdbx_description
1 polymer ?
#
loop_
_entity_poly.entity_id
_entity_poly.type
_entity_poly.pdbx_seq_one_letter_code
_entity_poly.pdbx_strand_id
1 'polypeptide(L)'
;MHPAVPLLLPRRAGSDTDLCGFNVPEGSQVLVNVWAIGRDPSIWENPNSFMPERFLGSEIDVKGRDFGLIPFGAGRRICSGLPLANRMLYLMLGSLINSFDWKLEGGISPKEMNMEEKFGLTVQMAEPLQAVPVVI
;
A
#
# COMPACT_ATOMS: atom_id res chain seq x y z
N MET A 1 2.58 1.98 4.17
CA MET A 1 2.36 0.93 5.18
C MET A 1 1.62 -0.29 4.62
N HIS A 2 0.39 -0.19 4.11
CA HIS A 2 -0.38 -1.39 3.67
C HIS A 2 -0.65 -1.40 2.15
N PRO A 3 0.32 -1.79 1.29
CA PRO A 3 0.05 -1.95 -0.13
C PRO A 3 -0.90 -3.15 -0.35
N ALA A 4 -2.03 -2.92 -1.03
CA ALA A 4 -3.03 -3.97 -1.26
C ALA A 4 -2.42 -5.20 -1.95
N VAL A 5 -1.50 -5.03 -2.90
CA VAL A 5 -0.78 -6.13 -3.56
C VAL A 5 0.71 -6.06 -3.18
N PRO A 6 1.17 -6.75 -2.12
CA PRO A 6 2.48 -6.53 -1.51
C PRO A 6 3.67 -6.93 -2.40
N LEU A 7 3.46 -7.83 -3.36
CA LEU A 7 4.45 -8.28 -4.34
C LEU A 7 4.18 -7.76 -5.77
N LEU A 8 3.20 -6.85 -5.91
CA LEU A 8 2.59 -6.45 -7.17
C LEU A 8 2.13 -7.64 -8.04
N LEU A 9 1.68 -7.36 -9.26
CA LEU A 9 1.41 -8.41 -10.24
C LEU A 9 2.74 -8.92 -10.82
N PRO A 10 2.92 -10.26 -10.94
CA PRO A 10 4.14 -10.84 -11.48
C PRO A 10 4.49 -10.30 -12.87
N ARG A 11 5.78 -10.06 -13.10
CA ARG A 11 6.35 -9.76 -14.42
C ARG A 11 7.16 -10.94 -14.92
N ARG A 12 7.45 -10.94 -16.22
CA ARG A 12 8.30 -11.95 -16.86
C ARG A 12 9.41 -11.27 -17.64
N ALA A 13 10.65 -11.74 -17.47
CA ALA A 13 11.78 -11.31 -18.30
C ALA A 13 11.50 -11.72 -19.77
N GLY A 14 11.54 -10.77 -20.69
CA GLY A 14 11.27 -11.00 -22.12
C GLY A 14 12.50 -11.46 -22.91
N SER A 15 13.67 -11.45 -22.29
CA SER A 15 14.95 -11.90 -22.81
C SER A 15 15.92 -12.04 -21.63
N ASP A 16 17.04 -12.71 -21.85
CA ASP A 16 18.17 -12.64 -20.91
C ASP A 16 18.53 -11.18 -20.64
N THR A 17 18.66 -10.82 -19.36
CA THR A 17 18.82 -9.44 -18.90
C THR A 17 19.86 -9.38 -17.81
N ASP A 18 20.85 -8.49 -17.93
CA ASP A 18 21.71 -8.13 -16.81
C ASP A 18 20.97 -7.15 -15.87
N LEU A 19 20.87 -7.51 -14.60
CA LEU A 19 20.30 -6.68 -13.55
C LEU A 19 21.33 -6.52 -12.43
N CYS A 20 21.97 -5.35 -12.37
CA CYS A 20 23.00 -5.05 -11.36
C CYS A 20 24.16 -6.06 -11.37
N GLY A 21 24.57 -6.55 -12.54
CA GLY A 21 25.61 -7.57 -12.68
C GLY A 21 25.15 -9.02 -12.48
N PHE A 22 23.85 -9.24 -12.24
CA PHE A 22 23.25 -10.57 -12.18
C PHE A 22 22.53 -10.89 -13.49
N ASN A 23 22.82 -12.05 -14.07
CA ASN A 23 22.07 -12.55 -15.21
C ASN A 23 20.68 -13.05 -14.76
N VAL A 24 19.63 -12.43 -15.29
CA VAL A 24 18.23 -12.84 -15.18
C VAL A 24 17.83 -13.50 -16.50
N PRO A 25 17.68 -14.84 -16.55
CA PRO A 25 17.31 -15.54 -17.77
C PRO A 25 15.94 -15.15 -18.31
N GLU A 26 15.76 -15.26 -19.62
CA GLU A 26 14.45 -15.15 -20.27
C GLU A 26 13.42 -16.06 -19.59
N GLY A 27 12.19 -15.55 -19.44
CA GLY A 27 11.09 -16.32 -18.83
C GLY A 27 11.07 -16.31 -17.30
N SER A 28 12.12 -15.79 -16.66
CA SER A 28 12.17 -15.59 -15.20
C SER A 28 11.01 -14.75 -14.70
N GLN A 29 10.38 -15.19 -13.61
CA GLN A 29 9.35 -14.42 -12.92
C GLN A 29 9.99 -13.36 -12.03
N VAL A 30 9.51 -12.13 -12.13
CA VAL A 30 9.96 -11.00 -11.31
C VAL A 30 8.80 -10.52 -10.44
N LEU A 31 9.04 -10.51 -9.13
CA LEU A 31 8.14 -10.02 -8.10
C LEU A 31 8.77 -8.77 -7.47
N VAL A 32 8.00 -7.70 -7.32
CA VAL A 32 8.49 -6.45 -6.72
C VAL A 32 7.89 -6.33 -5.33
N ASN A 33 8.72 -6.48 -4.30
CA ASN A 33 8.27 -6.46 -2.92
C ASN A 33 8.05 -5.02 -2.40
N VAL A 34 6.94 -4.43 -2.81
CA VAL A 34 6.55 -3.07 -2.39
C VAL A 34 6.20 -2.98 -0.91
N TRP A 35 5.83 -4.11 -0.29
CA TRP A 35 5.64 -4.19 1.16
C TRP A 35 6.94 -3.95 1.93
N ALA A 36 8.05 -4.52 1.45
CA ALA A 36 9.37 -4.32 2.03
C ALA A 36 9.91 -2.91 1.75
N ILE A 37 9.79 -2.43 0.49
CA ILE A 37 10.21 -1.07 0.12
C ILE A 37 9.52 -0.01 1.00
N GLY A 38 8.20 -0.14 1.20
CA GLY A 38 7.43 0.77 2.04
C GLY A 38 7.73 0.68 3.54
N ARG A 39 8.61 -0.24 3.96
CA ARG A 39 9.07 -0.44 5.35
C ARG A 39 10.58 -0.30 5.53
N ASP A 40 11.30 0.04 4.46
CA ASP A 40 12.76 0.13 4.50
C ASP A 40 13.19 1.39 5.29
N PRO A 41 13.91 1.26 6.41
CA PRO A 41 14.38 2.40 7.20
C PRO A 41 15.45 3.24 6.50
N SER A 42 16.06 2.74 5.43
CA SER A 42 16.98 3.54 4.59
C SER A 42 16.24 4.50 3.65
N ILE A 43 14.95 4.26 3.40
CA ILE A 43 14.08 5.09 2.55
C ILE A 43 13.13 5.93 3.42
N TRP A 44 12.59 5.36 4.49
CA TRP A 44 11.54 5.97 5.31
C TRP A 44 11.96 6.09 6.77
N GLU A 45 11.93 7.31 7.31
CA GLU A 45 12.04 7.52 8.75
C GLU A 45 10.82 6.91 9.48
N ASN A 46 11.04 6.19 10.58
CA ASN A 46 9.98 5.52 11.35
C ASN A 46 8.99 4.75 10.45
N PRO A 47 9.46 3.75 9.67
CA PRO A 47 8.69 3.13 8.59
C PRO A 47 7.42 2.39 9.06
N ASN A 48 7.43 1.94 10.31
CA ASN A 48 6.33 1.22 10.94
C ASN A 48 5.32 2.14 11.64
N SER A 49 5.55 3.46 11.66
CA SER A 49 4.64 4.43 12.27
C SER A 49 3.69 5.03 11.24
N PHE A 50 2.39 5.06 11.55
CA PHE A 50 1.40 5.74 10.73
C PHE A 50 1.55 7.25 10.92
N MET A 51 2.26 7.90 9.99
CA MET A 51 2.58 9.33 10.03
C MET A 51 2.25 9.97 8.68
N PRO A 52 0.98 10.35 8.42
CA PRO A 52 0.58 11.02 7.18
C PRO A 52 1.34 12.31 6.91
N GLU A 53 1.79 12.99 7.95
CA GLU A 53 2.48 14.29 7.91
C GLU A 53 3.78 14.23 7.09
N ARG A 54 4.40 13.05 6.96
CA ARG A 54 5.62 12.86 6.14
C ARG A 54 5.41 13.21 4.66
N PHE A 55 4.17 13.25 4.20
CA PHE A 55 3.82 13.60 2.82
C PHE A 55 3.38 15.06 2.66
N LEU A 56 3.17 15.81 3.75
CA LEU A 56 2.78 17.22 3.67
C LEU A 56 3.92 18.06 3.11
N GLY A 57 3.65 18.82 2.04
CA GLY A 57 4.68 19.61 1.34
C GLY A 57 5.72 18.78 0.58
N SER A 58 5.53 17.47 0.48
CA SER A 58 6.37 16.58 -0.32
C SER A 58 5.86 16.50 -1.76
N GLU A 59 6.78 16.37 -2.71
CA GLU A 59 6.47 16.10 -4.13
C GLU A 59 6.29 14.60 -4.43
N ILE A 60 6.52 13.73 -3.44
CA ILE A 60 6.38 12.27 -3.59
C ILE A 60 4.94 11.92 -3.96
N ASP A 61 4.77 11.12 -5.01
CA ASP A 61 3.46 10.61 -5.40
C ASP A 61 3.44 9.10 -5.68
N VAL A 62 2.24 8.58 -5.98
CA VAL A 62 2.01 7.16 -6.25
C VAL A 62 1.97 6.84 -7.76
N LYS A 63 2.39 7.77 -8.62
CA LYS A 63 2.29 7.66 -10.09
C LYS A 63 3.46 6.89 -10.71
N GLY A 64 4.23 6.18 -9.89
CA GLY A 64 5.29 5.28 -10.35
C GLY A 64 6.59 5.97 -10.74
N ARG A 65 6.83 7.20 -10.25
CA ARG A 65 8.10 7.94 -10.42
C ARG A 65 8.97 7.89 -9.16
N ASP A 66 8.34 7.82 -8.00
CA ASP A 66 9.03 7.71 -6.71
C ASP A 66 9.11 6.24 -6.28
N PHE A 67 10.25 5.59 -6.53
CA PHE A 67 10.42 4.15 -6.31
C PHE A 67 10.30 3.72 -4.83
N GLY A 68 10.41 4.65 -3.88
CA GLY A 68 10.10 4.41 -2.47
C GLY A 68 8.61 4.21 -2.18
N LEU A 69 7.71 4.66 -3.09
CA LEU A 69 6.25 4.59 -2.94
C LEU A 69 5.56 4.21 -4.27
N ILE A 70 5.53 2.92 -4.59
CA ILE A 70 4.92 2.39 -5.83
C ILE A 70 3.78 1.40 -5.60
N PRO A 71 2.73 1.73 -4.82
CA PRO A 71 1.63 0.81 -4.52
C PRO A 71 0.82 0.39 -5.76
N PHE A 72 0.87 1.17 -6.84
CA PHE A 72 0.24 0.88 -8.13
C PHE A 72 1.22 0.34 -9.19
N GLY A 73 2.45 0.02 -8.76
CA GLY A 73 3.56 -0.30 -9.64
C GLY A 73 4.10 0.91 -10.41
N ALA A 74 4.95 0.63 -11.40
CA ALA A 74 5.60 1.63 -12.23
C ALA A 74 5.82 1.12 -13.67
N GLY A 75 6.23 2.04 -14.54
CA GLY A 75 6.60 1.75 -15.93
C GLY A 75 5.43 1.30 -16.81
N ARG A 76 5.74 0.50 -17.84
CA ARG A 76 4.80 0.11 -18.92
C ARG A 76 3.51 -0.58 -18.48
N ARG A 77 3.47 -1.17 -17.29
CA ARG A 77 2.30 -1.87 -16.74
C ARG A 77 1.90 -1.32 -15.37
N ILE A 78 2.07 -0.02 -15.17
CA ILE A 78 1.45 0.68 -14.04
C ILE A 78 -0.07 0.51 -14.10
N CYS A 79 -0.71 0.48 -12.93
CA CYS A 79 -2.15 0.30 -12.82
C CYS A 79 -2.91 1.38 -13.63
N SER A 80 -3.67 0.96 -14.63
CA SER A 80 -4.56 1.85 -15.40
C SER A 80 -5.71 2.40 -14.57
N GLY A 81 -6.07 1.72 -13.49
CA GLY A 81 -7.13 2.12 -12.55
C GLY A 81 -6.72 3.18 -11.53
N LEU A 82 -5.44 3.60 -11.49
CA LEU A 82 -4.93 4.57 -10.49
C LEU A 82 -5.81 5.84 -10.39
N PRO A 83 -6.21 6.52 -11.49
CA PRO A 83 -7.00 7.74 -11.37
C PRO A 83 -8.36 7.51 -10.71
N LEU A 84 -9.02 6.38 -11.00
CA LEU A 84 -10.30 6.02 -10.40
C LEU A 84 -10.14 5.63 -8.93
N ALA A 85 -9.16 4.76 -8.63
CA ALA A 85 -8.88 4.32 -7.27
C ALA A 85 -8.59 5.51 -6.35
N ASN A 86 -7.79 6.48 -6.81
CA ASN A 86 -7.46 7.65 -6.02
C ASN A 86 -8.68 8.51 -5.69
N ARG A 87 -9.56 8.74 -6.69
CA ARG A 87 -10.82 9.48 -6.49
C ARG A 87 -11.76 8.75 -5.53
N MET A 88 -11.93 7.44 -5.71
CA MET A 88 -12.82 6.63 -4.89
C MET A 88 -12.34 6.57 -3.44
N LEU A 89 -11.05 6.37 -3.20
CA LEU A 89 -10.48 6.31 -1.85
C LEU A 89 -10.71 7.61 -1.08
N TYR A 90 -10.41 8.76 -1.69
CA TYR A 90 -10.63 10.05 -1.03
C TYR A 90 -12.11 10.35 -0.79
N LEU A 91 -12.98 10.04 -1.76
CA LEU A 91 -14.41 10.26 -1.61
C LEU A 91 -14.99 9.39 -0.50
N MET A 92 -14.74 8.08 -0.52
CA MET A 92 -15.27 7.16 0.49
C MET A 92 -14.75 7.49 1.89
N LEU A 93 -13.42 7.63 2.04
CA LEU A 93 -12.83 7.93 3.35
C LEU A 93 -13.28 9.30 3.86
N GLY A 94 -13.24 10.32 3.00
CA GLY A 94 -13.66 11.68 3.34
C GLY A 94 -15.13 11.74 3.77
N SER A 95 -16.03 11.04 3.07
CA SER A 95 -17.43 10.93 3.48
C SER A 95 -17.60 10.24 4.83
N LEU A 96 -16.91 9.13 5.08
CA LEU A 96 -17.03 8.38 6.33
C LEU A 96 -16.54 9.18 7.55
N ILE A 97 -15.40 9.85 7.46
CA ILE A 97 -14.83 10.62 8.58
C ILE A 97 -15.49 11.97 8.78
N ASN A 98 -16.11 12.55 7.74
CA ASN A 98 -16.82 13.82 7.85
C ASN A 98 -18.24 13.66 8.42
N SER A 99 -18.86 12.49 8.24
CA SER A 99 -20.26 12.27 8.63
C SER A 99 -20.44 11.62 10.00
N PHE A 100 -19.41 10.95 10.53
CA PHE A 100 -19.52 10.18 11.77
C PHE A 100 -18.23 10.27 12.59
N ASP A 101 -18.41 10.30 13.90
CA ASP A 101 -17.40 9.82 14.84
C ASP A 101 -17.41 8.29 14.85
N TRP A 102 -16.30 7.65 15.23
CA TRP A 102 -16.15 6.20 15.16
C TRP A 102 -15.74 5.61 16.51
N LYS A 103 -16.40 4.53 16.91
CA LYS A 103 -16.04 3.73 18.08
C LYS A 103 -15.80 2.28 17.68
N LEU A 104 -14.84 1.62 18.31
CA LEU A 104 -14.64 0.18 18.12
C LEU A 104 -15.77 -0.60 18.80
N GLU A 105 -16.26 -1.65 18.13
CA GLU A 105 -17.24 -2.55 18.71
C GLU A 105 -16.66 -3.25 19.95
N GLY A 106 -17.52 -3.54 20.94
CA GLY A 106 -17.11 -4.26 22.15
C GLY A 106 -16.26 -3.45 23.14
N GLY A 107 -16.03 -2.15 22.90
CA GLY A 107 -15.28 -1.28 23.82
C GLY A 107 -13.77 -1.56 23.85
N ILE A 108 -13.25 -2.27 22.86
CA ILE A 108 -11.83 -2.59 22.70
C ILE A 108 -11.04 -1.28 22.54
N SER A 109 -9.89 -1.15 23.20
CA SER A 109 -9.05 0.02 23.01
C SER A 109 -8.30 -0.04 21.68
N PRO A 110 -7.98 1.10 21.02
CA PRO A 110 -7.23 1.10 19.76
C PRO A 110 -5.88 0.37 19.81
N LYS A 111 -5.28 0.24 20.99
CA LYS A 111 -3.99 -0.45 21.20
C LYS A 111 -4.12 -1.97 21.21
N GLU A 112 -5.31 -2.48 21.47
CA GLU A 112 -5.62 -3.91 21.52
C GLU A 112 -6.16 -4.43 20.18
N MET A 113 -6.37 -3.53 19.21
CA MET A 113 -6.85 -3.89 17.87
C MET A 113 -5.82 -4.74 17.13
N ASN A 114 -6.27 -5.89 16.61
CA ASN A 114 -5.44 -6.75 15.78
C ASN A 114 -5.17 -6.10 14.41
N MET A 115 -3.90 -5.79 14.15
CA MET A 115 -3.41 -5.20 12.89
C MET A 115 -2.69 -6.22 11.99
N GLU A 116 -2.74 -7.50 12.34
CA GLU A 116 -2.16 -8.56 11.52
C GLU A 116 -2.80 -8.62 10.13
N GLU A 117 -2.02 -9.06 9.16
CA GLU A 117 -2.39 -9.11 7.76
C GLU A 117 -2.64 -10.57 7.34
N LYS A 118 -3.75 -10.83 6.67
CA LYS A 118 -4.00 -12.08 5.95
C LYS A 118 -3.51 -11.96 4.52
N PHE A 119 -2.52 -12.78 4.15
CA PHE A 119 -1.98 -12.81 2.80
C PHE A 119 -2.97 -13.42 1.79
N GLY A 120 -3.01 -12.83 0.60
CA GLY A 120 -3.82 -13.26 -0.54
C GLY A 120 -3.39 -12.49 -1.79
N LEU A 121 -4.21 -12.53 -2.85
CA LEU A 121 -3.98 -11.66 -4.02
C LEU A 121 -3.98 -10.18 -3.61
N THR A 122 -4.92 -9.82 -2.74
CA THR A 122 -4.89 -8.59 -1.97
C THR A 122 -4.72 -8.91 -0.50
N VAL A 123 -3.85 -8.19 0.19
CA VAL A 123 -3.71 -8.25 1.65
C VAL A 123 -4.93 -7.58 2.30
N GLN A 124 -5.44 -8.22 3.34
CA GLN A 124 -6.53 -7.73 4.17
C GLN A 124 -6.13 -7.80 5.64
N MET A 125 -6.85 -7.10 6.52
CA MET A 125 -6.73 -7.37 7.95
C MET A 125 -7.10 -8.82 8.24
N ALA A 126 -6.36 -9.48 9.14
CA ALA A 126 -6.62 -10.85 9.55
C ALA A 126 -8.00 -10.98 10.19
N GLU A 127 -8.39 -9.98 10.98
CA GLU A 127 -9.71 -9.80 11.55
C GLU A 127 -10.34 -8.53 10.97
N PRO A 128 -11.56 -8.59 10.40
CA PRO A 128 -12.22 -7.41 9.86
C PRO A 128 -12.49 -6.36 10.93
N LEU A 129 -12.15 -5.10 10.65
CA LEU A 129 -12.46 -3.96 11.52
C LEU A 129 -13.97 -3.88 11.79
N GLN A 130 -14.36 -4.00 13.06
CA GLN A 130 -15.71 -3.71 13.53
C GLN A 130 -15.76 -2.33 14.17
N ALA A 131 -16.31 -1.35 13.46
CA ALA A 131 -16.44 0.02 13.92
C ALA A 131 -17.90 0.49 13.80
N VAL A 132 -18.39 1.11 14.87
CA VAL A 132 -19.76 1.62 14.98
C VAL A 132 -19.74 3.14 14.74
N PRO A 133 -20.52 3.65 13.77
CA PRO A 133 -20.64 5.08 13.55
C PRO A 133 -21.45 5.74 14.67
N VAL A 134 -20.98 6.88 15.14
CA VAL A 134 -21.64 7.76 16.10
C VAL A 134 -21.95 9.06 15.38
N VAL A 135 -23.22 9.48 15.41
CA VAL A 135 -23.64 10.73 14.78
C VAL A 135 -22.94 11.89 15.49
N ILE A 136 -22.29 12.75 14.69
CA ILE A 136 -21.67 14.00 15.13
C ILE A 136 -22.74 14.99 15.58
#